data_AF-A0A5C7ANH3-F1
#
_entry.id   AF-A0A5C7ANH3-F1
#
_cell.length_a   1.000
_cell.length_b   1.000
_cell.length_c   1.000
_cell.angle_alpha   90.00
_cell.angle_beta   90.00
_cell.angle_gamma   90.00
#
_symmetry.space_group_name_H-M   'P 1'
#
loop_
_entity.id
_entity.type
_entity.pdbx_description
1 polymer ?
#
loop_
_entity_poly.entity_id
_entity_poly.type
_entity_poly.pdbx_seq_one_letter_code
_entity_poly.pdbx_strand_id
1 'polypeptide(L)'
;MKRNFLIVAMLATLMITSCKDNAKQNNVDATTTEPTTMATDSPVTISKTDNDDNTLEMTFDNSKDIATITFNGETAELAGQKPASGIWYKNDVYELRGKGNDVTLSKNGKVVFEHEDVMIAVESKNENGDVLNLSFNTTAGTVKAYLNGGEQIDLTAEKAASGFWYKNDQYELRGKGNDLQLTKDGSVIFEHEDQKVFIETKNTQGDVLNMTFNNTEGTVQAYLNGGDQIDLTQKKAASGIWYSNEHFELRGKGDSYLLTKDGKTVFSN
;
A
#
# COMPACT_ATOMS: atom_id res chain seq x y z
N MET A 1 35.79 -60.20 21.85
CA MET A 1 35.64 -60.93 20.57
C MET A 1 36.28 -60.10 19.45
N LYS A 2 37.08 -60.78 18.62
CA LYS A 2 37.58 -60.52 17.25
C LYS A 2 37.19 -59.18 16.58
N ARG A 3 38.17 -58.35 16.16
CA ARG A 3 38.81 -58.25 14.79
C ARG A 3 37.79 -57.80 13.72
N ASN A 4 38.03 -56.86 12.80
CA ASN A 4 39.26 -56.36 12.18
C ASN A 4 38.94 -55.11 11.32
N PHE A 5 39.97 -54.28 11.11
CA PHE A 5 40.16 -53.34 10.00
C PHE A 5 39.83 -53.92 8.61
N LEU A 6 39.45 -53.10 7.62
CA LEU A 6 40.34 -52.69 6.51
C LEU A 6 39.66 -51.80 5.46
N ILE A 7 40.38 -50.71 5.15
CA ILE A 7 40.31 -49.86 3.98
C ILE A 7 40.67 -50.69 2.72
N VAL A 8 39.90 -50.55 1.64
CA VAL A 8 40.38 -50.88 0.29
C VAL A 8 40.04 -49.71 -0.63
N ALA A 9 41.09 -48.97 -1.00
CA ALA A 9 41.13 -48.13 -2.17
C ALA A 9 41.35 -49.02 -3.41
N MET A 10 40.63 -48.76 -4.49
CA MET A 10 41.07 -49.16 -5.83
C MET A 10 40.72 -48.08 -6.85
N LEU A 11 41.73 -47.79 -7.65
CA LEU A 11 41.88 -46.74 -8.65
C LEU A 11 41.77 -47.37 -10.05
N ALA A 12 41.56 -46.49 -11.05
CA ALA A 12 41.83 -46.66 -12.49
C ALA A 12 40.68 -47.24 -13.35
N THR A 13 40.37 -46.78 -14.56
CA THR A 13 40.72 -45.60 -15.40
C THR A 13 39.78 -45.62 -16.62
N LEU A 14 39.51 -44.43 -17.17
CA LEU A 14 39.00 -44.02 -18.50
C LEU A 14 38.45 -45.06 -19.50
N MET A 15 37.25 -44.74 -20.02
CA MET A 15 36.92 -44.89 -21.44
C MET A 15 36.35 -43.58 -21.99
N ILE A 16 36.85 -43.19 -23.16
CA ILE A 16 36.58 -41.97 -23.92
C ILE A 16 35.54 -42.34 -24.98
N THR A 17 34.39 -41.67 -25.07
CA THR A 17 33.60 -41.64 -26.32
C THR A 17 32.79 -40.35 -26.45
N SER A 18 33.21 -39.55 -27.43
CA SER A 18 32.41 -38.77 -28.38
C SER A 18 31.50 -37.63 -27.90
N CYS A 19 31.90 -36.42 -28.31
CA CYS A 19 31.06 -35.24 -28.42
C CYS A 19 29.77 -35.50 -29.22
N LYS A 20 28.66 -34.95 -28.72
CA LYS A 20 27.59 -34.37 -29.53
C LYS A 20 27.03 -33.19 -28.73
N ASP A 21 26.94 -32.04 -29.39
CA ASP A 21 26.52 -30.75 -28.84
C ASP A 21 25.20 -30.83 -28.05
N ASN A 22 25.13 -30.16 -26.90
CA ASN A 22 24.08 -29.17 -26.65
C ASN A 22 24.27 -28.39 -25.33
N ALA A 23 24.23 -27.06 -25.51
CA ALA A 23 23.75 -25.98 -24.65
C ALA A 23 24.14 -25.90 -23.15
N LYS A 24 24.79 -24.77 -22.88
CA LYS A 24 25.21 -24.18 -21.61
C LYS A 24 24.09 -24.03 -20.58
N GLN A 25 24.41 -24.32 -19.31
CA GLN A 25 23.65 -23.89 -18.14
C GLN A 25 24.45 -22.77 -17.46
N ASN A 26 23.95 -21.53 -17.54
CA ASN A 26 24.44 -20.40 -16.77
C ASN A 26 23.35 -19.96 -15.77
N ASN A 27 23.77 -19.79 -14.51
CA ASN A 27 23.08 -19.02 -13.49
C ASN A 27 22.63 -17.66 -14.03
N VAL A 28 21.38 -17.28 -13.76
CA VAL A 28 20.92 -15.89 -13.81
C VAL A 28 20.04 -15.65 -12.59
N ASP A 29 20.38 -14.58 -11.87
CA ASP A 29 19.66 -13.98 -10.76
C ASP A 29 18.16 -13.80 -11.03
N ALA A 30 17.38 -13.98 -9.97
CA ALA A 30 15.95 -13.71 -9.93
C ALA A 30 15.69 -12.21 -10.20
N THR A 31 15.19 -11.90 -11.39
CA THR A 31 14.52 -10.62 -11.66
C THR A 31 13.03 -10.89 -11.79
N THR A 32 12.29 -10.46 -10.78
CA THR A 32 10.83 -10.41 -10.74
C THR A 32 10.30 -9.77 -12.02
N THR A 33 9.63 -10.56 -12.83
CA THR A 33 8.94 -10.09 -14.04
C THR A 33 7.47 -9.92 -13.64
N GLU A 34 7.02 -8.67 -13.52
CA GLU A 34 5.58 -8.36 -13.51
C GLU A 34 4.98 -8.81 -14.86
N PRO A 35 3.69 -9.20 -14.89
CA PRO A 35 3.07 -9.78 -16.07
C PRO A 35 3.13 -8.79 -17.23
N THR A 36 3.88 -9.16 -18.25
CA THR A 36 3.86 -8.52 -19.56
C THR A 36 2.49 -8.78 -20.17
N THR A 37 1.58 -7.80 -20.08
CA THR A 37 0.37 -7.78 -20.90
C THR A 37 0.78 -7.96 -22.35
N MET A 38 0.29 -9.04 -22.94
CA MET A 38 0.61 -9.47 -24.30
C MET A 38 0.40 -8.31 -25.29
N ALA A 39 1.38 -8.12 -26.18
CA ALA A 39 1.33 -7.17 -27.28
C ALA A 39 0.09 -7.43 -28.15
N THR A 40 -0.97 -6.65 -27.92
CA THR A 40 -1.98 -6.39 -28.93
C THR A 40 -1.36 -5.44 -29.94
N ASP A 41 -1.41 -5.78 -31.23
CA ASP A 41 -0.95 -4.95 -32.36
C ASP A 41 -1.80 -3.67 -32.57
N SER A 42 -2.63 -3.34 -31.59
CA SER A 42 -3.54 -2.21 -31.58
C SER A 42 -3.00 -1.11 -30.67
N PRO A 43 -3.12 0.17 -31.07
CA PRO A 43 -2.77 1.28 -30.20
C PRO A 43 -3.53 1.22 -28.87
N VAL A 44 -2.84 1.52 -27.77
CA VAL A 44 -3.40 1.53 -26.41
C VAL A 44 -3.58 2.97 -25.97
N THR A 45 -4.79 3.35 -25.58
CA THR A 45 -5.08 4.70 -25.06
C THR A 45 -5.25 4.66 -23.55
N ILE A 46 -4.53 5.55 -22.87
CA ILE A 46 -4.65 5.79 -21.43
C ILE A 46 -4.85 7.29 -21.19
N SER A 47 -5.42 7.61 -20.03
CA SER A 47 -5.63 8.99 -19.61
C SER A 47 -5.19 9.16 -18.16
N LYS A 48 -4.52 10.27 -17.86
CA LYS A 48 -4.01 10.62 -16.53
C LYS A 48 -4.46 12.03 -16.16
N THR A 49 -4.70 12.26 -14.87
CA THR A 49 -5.09 13.57 -14.34
C THR A 49 -4.04 14.04 -13.34
N ASP A 50 -3.60 15.30 -13.44
CA ASP A 50 -2.65 15.90 -12.49
C ASP A 50 -3.38 16.50 -11.26
N ASN A 51 -2.61 17.09 -10.34
CA ASN A 51 -3.14 17.71 -9.12
C ASN A 51 -3.94 19.01 -9.39
N ASP A 52 -3.85 19.56 -10.59
CA ASP A 52 -4.55 20.77 -11.03
C ASP A 52 -5.81 20.43 -11.86
N ASP A 53 -6.26 19.17 -11.81
CA ASP A 53 -7.38 18.61 -12.57
C ASP A 53 -7.23 18.68 -14.10
N ASN A 54 -6.02 18.88 -14.64
CA ASN A 54 -5.79 18.79 -16.07
C ASN A 54 -5.72 17.31 -16.48
N THR A 55 -6.24 16.98 -17.66
CA THR A 55 -6.19 15.63 -18.20
C THR A 55 -5.23 15.54 -19.38
N LEU A 56 -4.33 14.55 -19.33
CA LEU A 56 -3.46 14.14 -20.43
C LEU A 56 -3.93 12.78 -20.97
N GLU A 57 -4.41 12.76 -22.20
CA GLU A 57 -4.68 11.52 -22.94
C GLU A 57 -3.45 11.13 -23.76
N MET A 58 -3.11 9.84 -23.76
CA MET A 58 -1.95 9.29 -24.45
C MET A 58 -2.35 8.00 -25.18
N THR A 59 -2.15 7.96 -26.49
CA THR A 59 -2.30 6.76 -27.31
C THR A 59 -0.94 6.27 -27.75
N PHE A 60 -0.57 5.06 -27.33
CA PHE A 60 0.71 4.42 -27.68
C PHE A 60 0.50 3.42 -28.81
N ASP A 61 1.12 3.66 -29.96
CA ASP A 61 1.25 2.72 -31.05
C ASP A 61 2.64 2.07 -30.99
N ASN A 62 2.72 0.96 -30.25
CA ASN A 62 3.97 0.23 -30.04
C ASN A 62 4.54 -0.37 -31.33
N SER A 63 3.71 -0.58 -32.36
CA SER A 63 4.18 -1.10 -33.66
C SER A 63 4.96 -0.05 -34.44
N LYS A 64 4.61 1.23 -34.27
CA LYS A 64 5.26 2.38 -34.92
C LYS A 64 6.26 3.11 -34.03
N ASP A 65 6.30 2.76 -32.74
CA ASP A 65 7.05 3.47 -31.71
C ASP A 65 6.68 4.97 -31.66
N ILE A 66 5.36 5.23 -31.64
CA ILE A 66 4.77 6.57 -31.64
C ILE A 66 3.81 6.70 -30.46
N ALA A 67 3.84 7.85 -29.80
CA ALA A 67 2.83 8.26 -28.85
C ALA A 67 2.08 9.50 -29.36
N THR A 68 0.75 9.44 -29.42
CA THR A 68 -0.08 10.61 -29.67
C THR A 68 -0.60 11.11 -28.33
N ILE A 69 -0.35 12.38 -28.02
CA ILE A 69 -0.86 13.02 -26.81
C ILE A 69 -2.00 13.98 -27.15
N THR A 70 -2.97 14.11 -26.25
CA THR A 70 -3.94 15.21 -26.25
C THR A 70 -3.93 15.87 -24.87
N PHE A 71 -3.61 17.17 -24.83
CA PHE A 71 -3.51 17.96 -23.61
C PHE A 71 -4.07 19.36 -23.84
N ASN A 72 -5.01 19.80 -23.01
CA ASN A 72 -5.69 21.11 -23.13
C ASN A 72 -6.25 21.38 -24.55
N GLY A 73 -6.77 20.33 -25.21
CA GLY A 73 -7.33 20.40 -26.55
C GLY A 73 -6.29 20.45 -27.69
N GLU A 74 -5.00 20.46 -27.39
CA GLU A 74 -3.92 20.32 -28.37
C GLU A 74 -3.54 18.85 -28.52
N THR A 75 -3.40 18.37 -29.76
CA THR A 75 -2.91 17.02 -30.06
C THR A 75 -1.53 17.09 -30.71
N ALA A 76 -0.61 16.22 -30.30
CA ALA A 76 0.73 16.12 -30.88
C ALA A 76 1.19 14.67 -31.00
N GLU A 77 1.86 14.36 -32.10
CA GLU A 77 2.55 13.07 -32.30
C GLU A 77 3.99 13.18 -31.81
N LEU A 78 4.43 12.19 -31.05
CA LEU A 78 5.75 12.10 -30.43
C LEU A 78 6.45 10.82 -30.89
N ALA A 79 7.67 10.95 -31.41
CA ALA A 79 8.46 9.80 -31.81
C ALA A 79 9.18 9.19 -30.61
N GLY A 80 9.21 7.86 -30.55
CA GLY A 80 9.94 7.10 -29.53
C GLY A 80 11.42 7.45 -29.50
N GLN A 81 11.96 7.51 -28.30
CA GLN A 81 13.37 7.74 -28.02
C GLN A 81 13.95 6.53 -27.30
N LYS A 82 15.27 6.51 -27.10
CA LYS A 82 15.94 5.43 -26.35
C LYS A 82 16.23 5.87 -24.91
N PRO A 83 15.35 5.59 -23.94
CA PRO A 83 15.61 5.87 -22.54
C PRO A 83 16.53 4.81 -21.92
N ALA A 84 17.15 5.14 -20.78
CA ALA A 84 17.83 4.18 -19.94
C ALA A 84 16.85 3.31 -19.13
N SER A 85 15.65 3.84 -18.84
CA SER A 85 14.55 3.17 -18.15
C SER A 85 13.25 3.92 -18.41
N GLY A 86 12.12 3.21 -18.46
CA GLY A 86 10.79 3.80 -18.65
C GLY A 86 10.49 4.16 -20.10
N ILE A 87 9.55 5.09 -20.28
CA ILE A 87 9.13 5.62 -21.59
C ILE A 87 9.79 6.97 -21.87
N TRP A 88 10.07 7.22 -23.15
CA TRP A 88 10.48 8.53 -23.62
C TRP A 88 10.03 8.73 -25.05
N TYR A 89 9.18 9.73 -25.27
CA TYR A 89 8.70 10.15 -26.58
C TYR A 89 8.91 11.66 -26.74
N LYS A 90 9.24 12.12 -27.94
CA LYS A 90 9.56 13.54 -28.17
C LYS A 90 9.26 14.02 -29.59
N ASN A 91 8.93 15.31 -29.71
CA ASN A 91 9.07 16.09 -30.93
C ASN A 91 9.72 17.47 -30.62
N ASP A 92 9.68 18.42 -31.56
CA ASP A 92 10.30 19.74 -31.40
C ASP A 92 9.69 20.59 -30.27
N VAL A 93 8.43 20.33 -29.91
CA VAL A 93 7.66 21.13 -28.94
C VAL A 93 7.46 20.39 -27.63
N TYR A 94 7.19 19.09 -27.68
CA TYR A 94 6.76 18.28 -26.56
C TYR A 94 7.75 17.15 -26.25
N GLU A 95 7.94 16.88 -24.96
CA GLU A 95 8.67 15.71 -24.45
C GLU A 95 7.84 15.01 -23.39
N LEU A 96 7.53 13.73 -23.62
CA LEU A 96 6.83 12.85 -22.70
C LEU A 96 7.85 11.88 -22.07
N ARG A 97 7.89 11.84 -20.74
CA ARG A 97 8.71 10.94 -19.93
C ARG A 97 7.82 10.19 -18.97
N GLY A 98 8.25 8.99 -18.57
CA GLY A 98 7.56 8.28 -17.50
C GLY A 98 8.23 6.98 -17.11
N LYS A 99 7.86 6.46 -15.94
CA LYS A 99 8.29 5.15 -15.42
C LYS A 99 7.15 4.56 -14.61
N GLY A 100 6.75 3.33 -14.94
CA GLY A 100 5.54 2.75 -14.34
C GLY A 100 4.34 3.59 -14.74
N ASN A 101 3.62 4.12 -13.75
CA ASN A 101 2.46 4.99 -13.95
C ASN A 101 2.78 6.49 -13.89
N ASP A 102 3.98 6.85 -13.42
CA ASP A 102 4.38 8.24 -13.30
C ASP A 102 4.69 8.80 -14.69
N VAL A 103 4.16 9.98 -14.99
CA VAL A 103 4.28 10.63 -16.29
C VAL A 103 4.54 12.12 -16.12
N THR A 104 5.48 12.64 -16.92
CA THR A 104 5.74 14.07 -17.05
C THR A 104 5.64 14.45 -18.53
N LEU A 105 4.85 15.48 -18.83
CA LEU A 105 4.85 16.13 -20.14
C LEU A 105 5.48 17.51 -20.01
N SER A 106 6.48 17.78 -20.85
CA SER A 106 7.10 19.09 -20.99
C SER A 106 6.76 19.71 -22.34
N LYS A 107 6.47 21.02 -22.36
CA LYS A 107 6.30 21.85 -23.56
C LYS A 107 7.42 22.89 -23.61
N ASN A 108 8.20 22.91 -24.69
CA ASN A 108 9.36 23.77 -24.87
C ASN A 108 10.35 23.72 -23.67
N GLY A 109 10.56 22.52 -23.15
CA GLY A 109 11.47 22.28 -22.01
C GLY A 109 10.93 22.68 -20.63
N LYS A 110 9.69 23.16 -20.52
CA LYS A 110 9.03 23.40 -19.23
C LYS A 110 7.99 22.32 -18.97
N VAL A 111 7.98 21.75 -17.75
CA VAL A 111 6.92 20.83 -17.31
C VAL A 111 5.57 21.55 -17.35
N VAL A 112 4.60 20.92 -18.02
CA VAL A 112 3.22 21.43 -18.15
C VAL A 112 2.17 20.46 -17.64
N PHE A 113 2.55 19.21 -17.33
CA PHE A 113 1.73 18.20 -16.70
C PHE A 113 2.65 17.20 -15.99
N GLU A 114 2.25 16.80 -14.79
CA GLU A 114 2.97 15.81 -13.98
C GLU A 114 1.96 14.97 -13.21
N HIS A 115 2.14 13.65 -13.27
CA HIS A 115 1.30 12.68 -12.61
C HIS A 115 2.17 11.68 -11.89
N GLU A 116 1.89 11.49 -10.60
CA GLU A 116 2.52 10.49 -9.75
C GLU A 116 1.45 9.60 -9.12
N ASP A 117 1.75 8.30 -8.97
CA ASP A 117 0.89 7.41 -8.23
C ASP A 117 0.97 7.69 -6.72
N VAL A 118 -0.18 7.91 -6.09
CA VAL A 118 -0.26 7.98 -4.63
C VAL A 118 -0.45 6.56 -4.10
N MET A 119 0.68 5.97 -3.70
CA MET A 119 0.77 4.65 -3.09
C MET A 119 0.69 4.73 -1.56
N ILE A 120 -0.29 4.05 -0.96
CA ILE A 120 -0.47 3.97 0.50
C ILE A 120 -0.31 2.52 0.94
N ALA A 121 0.68 2.25 1.80
CA ALA A 121 0.88 0.94 2.38
C ALA A 121 0.17 0.85 3.74
N VAL A 122 -0.57 -0.23 3.96
CA VAL A 122 -1.28 -0.52 5.22
C VAL A 122 -0.98 -1.94 5.64
N GLU A 123 -0.66 -2.13 6.91
CA GLU A 123 -0.62 -3.44 7.56
C GLU A 123 -1.81 -3.51 8.53
N SER A 124 -2.63 -4.55 8.41
CA SER A 124 -3.72 -4.83 9.34
C SER A 124 -3.52 -6.22 9.94
N LYS A 125 -3.77 -6.34 11.25
CA LYS A 125 -3.64 -7.60 11.98
C LYS A 125 -4.94 -7.95 12.67
N ASN A 126 -5.43 -9.17 12.48
CA ASN A 126 -6.65 -9.64 13.14
C ASN A 126 -6.35 -10.27 14.51
N GLU A 127 -7.40 -10.64 15.25
CA GLU A 127 -7.30 -11.28 16.58
C GLU A 127 -6.61 -12.65 16.54
N ASN A 128 -6.69 -13.37 15.41
CA ASN A 128 -6.00 -14.65 15.21
C ASN A 128 -4.49 -14.47 14.99
N GLY A 129 -4.03 -13.23 14.81
CA GLY A 129 -2.66 -12.89 14.51
C GLY A 129 -2.29 -12.98 13.04
N ASP A 130 -3.26 -13.23 12.15
CA ASP A 130 -3.06 -13.10 10.71
C ASP A 130 -2.77 -11.64 10.37
N VAL A 131 -1.96 -11.44 9.34
CA VAL A 131 -1.53 -10.12 8.86
C VAL A 131 -1.94 -9.96 7.40
N LEU A 132 -2.67 -8.89 7.11
CA LEU A 132 -3.01 -8.47 5.76
C LEU A 132 -2.21 -7.22 5.41
N ASN A 133 -1.28 -7.37 4.47
CA ASN A 133 -0.55 -6.25 3.89
C ASN A 133 -1.27 -5.74 2.65
N LEU A 134 -1.50 -4.44 2.57
CA LEU A 134 -2.21 -3.77 1.50
C LEU A 134 -1.34 -2.65 0.92
N SER A 135 -1.33 -2.51 -0.40
CA SER A 135 -0.75 -1.38 -1.12
C SER A 135 -1.80 -0.79 -2.03
N PHE A 136 -2.38 0.33 -1.61
CA PHE A 136 -3.39 1.07 -2.34
C PHE A 136 -2.72 2.00 -3.34
N ASN A 137 -3.08 1.87 -4.61
CA ASN A 137 -2.85 2.89 -5.61
C ASN A 137 -4.13 3.70 -5.74
N THR A 138 -4.21 4.82 -5.01
CA THR A 138 -5.42 5.65 -5.00
C THR A 138 -5.66 6.37 -6.32
N THR A 139 -4.60 6.55 -7.10
CA THR A 139 -4.62 7.16 -8.43
C THR A 139 -5.18 6.21 -9.49
N ALA A 140 -4.74 4.95 -9.50
CA ALA A 140 -5.21 3.92 -10.43
C ALA A 140 -6.47 3.18 -9.95
N GLY A 141 -6.87 3.39 -8.69
CA GLY A 141 -7.97 2.65 -8.07
C GLY A 141 -7.66 1.16 -7.96
N THR A 142 -6.42 0.78 -7.64
CA THR A 142 -6.02 -0.63 -7.49
C THR A 142 -5.47 -0.91 -6.10
N VAL A 143 -5.57 -2.17 -5.66
CA VAL A 143 -4.98 -2.65 -4.41
C VAL A 143 -4.24 -3.94 -4.67
N LYS A 144 -3.00 -4.00 -4.20
CA LYS A 144 -2.28 -5.27 -4.03
C LYS A 144 -2.42 -5.70 -2.58
N ALA A 145 -2.88 -6.93 -2.35
CA ALA A 145 -3.06 -7.50 -1.03
C ALA A 145 -2.26 -8.79 -0.85
N TYR A 146 -1.70 -9.00 0.35
CA TYR A 146 -0.97 -10.21 0.74
C TYR A 146 -1.43 -10.66 2.12
N LEU A 147 -2.14 -11.78 2.18
CA LEU A 147 -2.54 -12.41 3.45
C LEU A 147 -1.43 -13.33 3.93
N ASN A 148 -0.88 -13.07 5.12
CA ASN A 148 0.19 -13.83 5.76
C ASN A 148 1.44 -14.03 4.87
N GLY A 149 1.76 -13.03 4.04
CA GLY A 149 2.87 -13.12 3.07
C GLY A 149 2.65 -14.15 1.96
N GLY A 150 1.41 -14.58 1.75
CA GLY A 150 1.00 -15.51 0.70
C GLY A 150 1.01 -14.88 -0.69
N GLU A 151 0.23 -15.47 -1.60
CA GLU A 151 0.13 -14.99 -2.99
C GLU A 151 -0.45 -13.57 -3.06
N GLN A 152 0.01 -12.82 -4.06
CA GLN A 152 -0.51 -11.50 -4.38
C GLN A 152 -1.95 -11.61 -4.86
N ILE A 153 -2.81 -10.76 -4.30
CA ILE A 153 -4.19 -10.58 -4.71
C ILE A 153 -4.30 -9.18 -5.31
N ASP A 154 -4.49 -9.11 -6.63
CA ASP A 154 -4.73 -7.86 -7.34
C ASP A 154 -6.23 -7.54 -7.36
N LEU A 155 -6.59 -6.35 -6.91
CA LEU A 155 -7.98 -5.89 -6.82
C LEU A 155 -8.14 -4.53 -7.50
N THR A 156 -9.31 -4.29 -8.06
CA THR A 156 -9.70 -3.00 -8.66
C THR A 156 -10.87 -2.39 -7.90
N ALA A 157 -10.89 -1.06 -7.81
CA ALA A 157 -11.91 -0.31 -7.10
C ALA A 157 -13.30 -0.49 -7.74
N GLU A 158 -14.31 -0.51 -6.90
CA GLU A 158 -15.72 -0.53 -7.25
C GLU A 158 -16.44 0.63 -6.59
N LYS A 159 -17.62 0.97 -7.12
CA LYS A 159 -18.46 2.01 -6.54
C LYS A 159 -19.09 1.53 -5.22
N ALA A 160 -18.58 2.01 -4.09
CA ALA A 160 -19.15 1.78 -2.78
C ALA A 160 -20.23 2.83 -2.43
N ALA A 161 -21.25 2.43 -1.66
CA ALA A 161 -22.22 3.38 -1.08
C ALA A 161 -21.65 4.12 0.14
N SER A 162 -20.68 3.51 0.84
CA SER A 162 -19.94 4.06 1.97
C SER A 162 -18.65 3.27 2.13
N GLY A 163 -17.57 3.94 2.54
CA GLY A 163 -16.26 3.31 2.71
C GLY A 163 -15.57 3.03 1.37
N PHE A 164 -14.77 1.97 1.33
CA PHE A 164 -14.07 1.52 0.13
C PHE A 164 -14.50 0.10 -0.25
N TRP A 165 -14.38 -0.19 -1.54
CA TRP A 165 -14.67 -1.51 -2.09
C TRP A 165 -13.72 -1.78 -3.25
N TYR A 166 -12.97 -2.87 -3.15
CA TYR A 166 -12.10 -3.39 -4.21
C TYR A 166 -12.41 -4.86 -4.44
N LYS A 167 -12.35 -5.35 -5.68
CA LYS A 167 -12.59 -6.76 -5.98
C LYS A 167 -11.83 -7.25 -7.20
N ASN A 168 -11.81 -8.56 -7.36
CA ASN A 168 -11.61 -9.26 -8.63
C ASN A 168 -12.65 -10.38 -8.75
N ASP A 169 -12.41 -11.39 -9.59
CA ASP A 169 -13.35 -12.50 -9.81
C ASP A 169 -13.52 -13.42 -8.58
N GLN A 170 -12.50 -13.52 -7.73
CA GLN A 170 -12.46 -14.46 -6.60
C GLN A 170 -12.47 -13.76 -5.24
N TYR A 171 -11.97 -12.53 -5.16
CA TYR A 171 -11.72 -11.82 -3.91
C TYR A 171 -12.48 -10.50 -3.85
N GLU A 172 -12.88 -10.14 -2.63
CA GLU A 172 -13.51 -8.85 -2.35
C GLU A 172 -12.95 -8.26 -1.06
N LEU A 173 -12.42 -7.05 -1.13
CA LEU A 173 -11.94 -6.25 -0.01
C LEU A 173 -12.91 -5.09 0.22
N ARG A 174 -13.50 -5.02 1.41
CA ARG A 174 -14.41 -3.95 1.83
C ARG A 174 -13.96 -3.37 3.16
N GLY A 175 -14.30 -2.11 3.39
CA GLY A 175 -14.02 -1.50 4.70
C GLY A 175 -14.42 -0.04 4.80
N LYS A 176 -14.25 0.51 5.99
CA LYS A 176 -14.49 1.92 6.32
C LYS A 176 -13.55 2.36 7.43
N GLY A 177 -12.75 3.38 7.16
CA GLY A 177 -11.68 3.75 8.10
C GLY A 177 -10.68 2.61 8.20
N ASN A 178 -10.40 2.15 9.42
CA ASN A 178 -9.50 1.02 9.68
C ASN A 178 -10.21 -0.34 9.62
N ASP A 179 -11.54 -0.36 9.76
CA ASP A 179 -12.31 -1.60 9.75
C ASP A 179 -12.33 -2.16 8.32
N LEU A 180 -11.94 -3.42 8.15
CA LEU A 180 -11.86 -4.05 6.84
C LEU A 180 -12.12 -5.56 6.88
N GLN A 181 -12.58 -6.07 5.75
CA GLN A 181 -12.87 -7.48 5.54
C GLN A 181 -12.38 -7.89 4.14
N LEU A 182 -11.62 -8.98 4.08
CA LEU A 182 -11.26 -9.66 2.84
C LEU A 182 -12.03 -10.97 2.77
N THR A 183 -12.77 -11.16 1.68
CA THR A 183 -13.47 -12.41 1.38
C THR A 183 -12.86 -13.08 0.15
N LYS A 184 -12.96 -14.40 0.11
CA LYS A 184 -12.65 -15.25 -1.05
C LYS A 184 -13.85 -16.12 -1.35
N ASP A 185 -14.36 -16.07 -2.57
CA ASP A 185 -15.54 -16.80 -3.04
C ASP A 185 -16.75 -16.60 -2.09
N GLY A 186 -16.90 -15.36 -1.58
CA GLY A 186 -17.94 -14.97 -0.64
C GLY A 186 -17.74 -15.41 0.81
N SER A 187 -16.66 -16.11 1.13
CA SER A 187 -16.30 -16.52 2.50
C SER A 187 -15.28 -15.55 3.10
N VAL A 188 -15.50 -15.10 4.34
CA VAL A 188 -14.54 -14.24 5.06
C VAL A 188 -13.26 -15.02 5.33
N ILE A 189 -12.13 -14.49 4.86
CA ILE A 189 -10.80 -15.07 5.09
C ILE A 189 -9.89 -14.16 5.94
N PHE A 190 -10.26 -12.89 6.09
CA PHE A 190 -9.65 -11.94 7.01
C PHE A 190 -10.67 -10.88 7.39
N GLU A 191 -10.67 -10.48 8.66
CA GLU A 191 -11.50 -9.40 9.18
C GLU A 191 -10.74 -8.69 10.29
N HIS A 192 -10.80 -7.36 10.27
CA HIS A 192 -10.25 -6.50 11.29
C HIS A 192 -11.27 -5.42 11.62
N GLU A 193 -11.58 -5.29 12.90
CA GLU A 193 -12.40 -4.22 13.44
C GLU A 193 -11.63 -3.55 14.58
N ASP A 194 -11.65 -2.23 14.60
CA ASP A 194 -11.12 -1.48 15.74
C ASP A 194 -11.99 -1.73 16.97
N GLN A 195 -11.36 -2.17 18.07
CA GLN A 195 -12.04 -2.31 19.35
C GLN A 195 -12.20 -0.94 20.02
N LYS A 196 -13.24 -0.21 19.61
CA LYS A 196 -13.56 1.12 20.11
C LYS A 196 -14.50 1.10 21.32
N VAL A 197 -14.13 1.80 22.38
CA VAL A 197 -14.95 1.96 23.58
C VAL A 197 -15.21 3.45 23.83
N PHE A 198 -16.48 3.84 23.81
CA PHE A 198 -16.90 5.19 24.17
C PHE A 198 -17.22 5.29 25.66
N ILE A 199 -16.71 6.33 26.31
CA ILE A 199 -16.95 6.64 27.72
C ILE A 199 -17.30 8.13 27.83
N GLU A 200 -18.39 8.42 28.51
CA GLU A 200 -18.73 9.76 28.98
C GLU A 200 -18.64 9.77 30.52
N THR A 201 -17.93 10.72 31.10
CA THR A 201 -17.89 10.91 32.55
C THR A 201 -18.00 12.38 32.92
N LYS A 202 -18.51 12.64 34.13
CA LYS A 202 -18.79 13.99 34.65
C LYS A 202 -18.16 14.17 36.02
N ASN A 203 -17.49 15.30 36.22
CA ASN A 203 -16.92 15.65 37.53
C ASN A 203 -17.94 16.38 38.43
N THR A 204 -17.55 16.67 39.67
CA THR A 204 -18.41 17.37 40.64
C THR A 204 -18.74 18.83 40.25
N GLN A 205 -17.91 19.45 39.42
CA GLN A 205 -18.09 20.81 38.89
C GLN A 205 -19.09 20.83 37.72
N GLY A 206 -19.40 19.66 37.18
CA GLY A 206 -20.31 19.49 36.06
C GLY A 206 -19.63 19.49 34.69
N ASP A 207 -18.30 19.52 34.64
CA ASP A 207 -17.56 19.31 33.40
C ASP A 207 -17.75 17.88 32.92
N VAL A 208 -17.81 17.70 31.59
CA VAL A 208 -18.00 16.42 30.92
C VAL A 208 -16.76 16.09 30.12
N LEU A 209 -16.24 14.87 30.29
CA LEU A 209 -15.15 14.32 29.51
C LEU A 209 -15.68 13.15 28.68
N ASN A 210 -15.70 13.33 27.36
CA ASN A 210 -16.00 12.28 26.39
C ASN A 210 -14.69 11.65 25.91
N MET A 211 -14.61 10.33 25.86
CA MET A 211 -13.42 9.59 25.46
C MET A 211 -13.83 8.44 24.55
N THR A 212 -13.15 8.30 23.42
CA THR A 212 -13.22 7.12 22.55
C THR A 212 -11.87 6.44 22.57
N PHE A 213 -11.77 5.31 23.27
CA PHE A 213 -10.57 4.48 23.30
C PHE A 213 -10.56 3.59 22.07
N ASN A 214 -9.49 3.61 21.29
CA ASN A 214 -9.21 2.56 20.32
C ASN A 214 -8.20 1.59 20.94
N ASN A 215 -8.69 0.46 21.45
CA ASN A 215 -7.86 -0.53 22.13
C ASN A 215 -6.95 -1.29 21.15
N THR A 216 -7.31 -1.32 19.87
CA THR A 216 -6.51 -1.92 18.80
C THR A 216 -5.25 -1.09 18.54
N GLU A 217 -5.40 0.23 18.41
CA GLU A 217 -4.28 1.14 18.14
C GLU A 217 -3.57 1.65 19.41
N GLY A 218 -4.17 1.44 20.59
CA GLY A 218 -3.69 2.06 21.82
C GLY A 218 -3.79 3.58 21.77
N THR A 219 -4.88 4.12 21.24
CA THR A 219 -5.13 5.56 21.16
C THR A 219 -6.41 5.93 21.92
N VAL A 220 -6.52 7.20 22.31
CA VAL A 220 -7.79 7.74 22.82
C VAL A 220 -8.00 9.14 22.25
N GLN A 221 -9.22 9.38 21.76
CA GLN A 221 -9.70 10.70 21.39
C GLN A 221 -10.55 11.22 22.53
N ALA A 222 -10.19 12.35 23.12
CA ALA A 222 -10.91 12.93 24.24
C ALA A 222 -11.43 14.35 23.94
N TYR A 223 -12.58 14.71 24.51
CA TYR A 223 -13.19 16.03 24.40
C TYR A 223 -13.63 16.50 25.78
N LEU A 224 -13.05 17.59 26.26
CA LEU A 224 -13.46 18.23 27.52
C LEU A 224 -14.51 19.31 27.21
N ASN A 225 -15.72 19.17 27.76
CA ASN A 225 -16.84 20.08 27.58
C ASN A 225 -17.19 20.37 26.10
N GLY A 226 -16.99 19.39 25.22
CA GLY A 226 -17.20 19.55 23.78
C GLY A 226 -16.22 20.52 23.10
N GLY A 227 -15.09 20.83 23.75
CA GLY A 227 -14.00 21.62 23.17
C GLY A 227 -13.19 20.87 22.11
N ASP A 228 -11.97 21.31 21.87
CA ASP A 228 -11.08 20.72 20.86
C ASP A 228 -10.76 19.24 21.16
N GLN A 229 -10.59 18.46 20.08
CA GLN A 229 -10.16 17.07 20.16
C GLN A 229 -8.76 16.95 20.76
N ILE A 230 -8.61 16.03 21.70
CA ILE A 230 -7.35 15.70 22.36
C ILE A 230 -6.98 14.27 21.97
N ASP A 231 -6.01 14.13 21.06
CA ASP A 231 -5.48 12.83 20.65
C ASP A 231 -4.34 12.39 21.56
N LEU A 232 -4.48 11.23 22.19
CA LEU A 232 -3.48 10.68 23.10
C LEU A 232 -3.08 9.27 22.68
N THR A 233 -1.83 8.92 22.96
CA THR A 233 -1.26 7.59 22.70
C THR A 233 -0.97 6.86 24.00
N GLN A 234 -1.23 5.56 24.03
CA GLN A 234 -1.04 4.73 25.21
C GLN A 234 0.43 4.73 25.64
N LYS A 235 0.65 4.80 26.95
CA LYS A 235 1.95 4.65 27.60
C LYS A 235 1.91 3.45 28.54
N LYS A 236 3.08 2.92 28.86
CA LYS A 236 3.23 1.80 29.79
C LYS A 236 2.92 2.24 31.23
N ALA A 237 1.75 1.87 31.74
CA ALA A 237 1.35 2.12 33.13
C ALA A 237 1.74 0.95 34.05
N ALA A 238 2.02 1.25 35.33
CA ALA A 238 2.17 0.22 36.36
C ALA A 238 0.82 -0.36 36.83
N SER A 239 -0.27 0.42 36.73
CA SER A 239 -1.64 0.02 37.00
C SER A 239 -2.61 0.99 36.32
N GLY A 240 -3.73 0.50 35.81
CA GLY A 240 -4.74 1.31 35.15
C GLY A 240 -4.36 1.72 33.73
N ILE A 241 -4.94 2.82 33.27
CA ILE A 241 -4.66 3.40 31.96
C ILE A 241 -3.70 4.59 32.06
N TRP A 242 -2.92 4.77 31.02
CA TRP A 242 -2.10 5.96 30.84
C TRP A 242 -2.00 6.27 29.34
N TYR A 243 -2.45 7.45 28.96
CA TYR A 243 -2.35 7.98 27.60
C TYR A 243 -1.77 9.40 27.66
N SER A 244 -0.93 9.77 26.72
CA SER A 244 -0.39 11.14 26.65
C SER A 244 -0.02 11.60 25.24
N ASN A 245 0.05 12.92 25.09
CA ASN A 245 0.72 13.62 23.99
C ASN A 245 1.67 14.69 24.60
N GLU A 246 2.10 15.67 23.81
CA GLU A 246 3.02 16.73 24.26
C GLU A 246 2.43 17.61 25.39
N HIS A 247 1.13 17.89 25.34
CA HIS A 247 0.47 18.83 26.24
C HIS A 247 -0.47 18.18 27.24
N PHE A 248 -0.96 16.98 26.97
CA PHE A 248 -2.01 16.35 27.74
C PHE A 248 -1.61 14.98 28.24
N GLU A 249 -2.11 14.64 29.42
CA GLU A 249 -1.95 13.33 30.03
C GLU A 249 -3.27 12.89 30.66
N LEU A 250 -3.76 11.74 30.21
CA LEU A 250 -4.92 11.04 30.75
C LEU A 250 -4.44 9.83 31.55
N ARG A 251 -4.85 9.77 32.82
CA ARG A 251 -4.66 8.61 33.69
C ARG A 251 -5.99 8.15 34.25
N GLY A 252 -6.10 6.88 34.60
CA GLY A 252 -7.32 6.38 35.21
C GLY A 252 -7.22 4.94 35.70
N LYS A 253 -8.17 4.55 36.55
CA LYS A 253 -8.33 3.18 37.03
C LYS A 253 -9.79 2.94 37.41
N GLY A 254 -10.40 1.90 36.84
CA GLY A 254 -11.84 1.69 36.97
C GLY A 254 -12.58 2.87 36.35
N ASP A 255 -13.50 3.47 37.10
CA ASP A 255 -14.35 4.58 36.64
C ASP A 255 -13.78 5.97 36.97
N SER A 256 -12.56 6.05 37.53
CA SER A 256 -11.89 7.31 37.86
C SER A 256 -10.88 7.71 36.78
N TYR A 257 -10.98 8.96 36.33
CA TYR A 257 -10.18 9.56 35.28
C TYR A 257 -9.60 10.90 35.73
N LEU A 258 -8.35 11.14 35.35
CA LEU A 258 -7.62 12.39 35.58
C LEU A 258 -7.03 12.85 34.25
N LEU A 259 -7.47 14.01 33.77
CA LEU A 259 -6.87 14.69 32.62
C LEU A 259 -6.08 15.89 33.12
N THR A 260 -4.81 15.96 32.73
CA THR A 260 -3.96 17.12 32.96
C THR A 260 -3.54 17.75 31.64
N LYS A 261 -3.37 19.07 31.65
CA LYS A 261 -2.80 19.87 30.56
C LYS A 261 -1.58 20.61 31.10
N ASP A 262 -0.42 20.40 30.49
CA ASP A 262 0.87 20.98 30.88
C ASP A 262 1.13 20.82 32.40
N GLY A 263 0.81 19.62 32.92
CA GLY A 263 0.96 19.25 34.34
C GLY A 263 -0.10 19.80 35.29
N LYS A 264 -1.09 20.56 34.81
CA LYS A 264 -2.20 21.07 35.62
C LYS A 264 -3.47 20.26 35.39
N THR A 265 -4.15 19.87 36.46
CA THR A 265 -5.44 19.17 36.37
C THR A 265 -6.48 20.04 35.69
N VAL A 266 -7.09 19.52 34.63
CA VAL A 266 -8.20 20.14 33.91
C VAL A 266 -9.50 19.32 34.03
N PHE A 267 -9.41 18.04 34.41
CA PHE A 267 -10.56 17.21 34.75
C PHE A 267 -10.16 16.12 35.76
N SER A 268 -11.04 15.81 36.71
CA SER A 268 -10.91 14.67 37.62
C SER A 268 -12.29 14.24 38.11
N ASN A 269 -12.59 12.94 38.14
CA ASN A 269 -13.81 12.39 38.74
C ASN A 269 -13.54 11.26 39.74
#